data_AF-A0A257JB98-F1
#
_entry.id   AF-A0A257JB98-F1
#
_cell.length_a   1.000
_cell.length_b   1.000
_cell.length_c   1.000
_cell.angle_alpha   90.00
_cell.angle_beta   90.00
_cell.angle_gamma   90.00
#
_symmetry.space_group_name_H-M   'P 1'
#
loop_
_entity.id
_entity.type
_entity.pdbx_description
1 polymer ?
#
loop_
_entity_poly.entity_id
_entity_poly.type
_entity_poly.pdbx_seq_one_letter_code
_entity_poly.pdbx_strand_id
1 'polypeptide(L)'
;MRKSATNDDVLSTREAAEQLGVALRTVQLWVESGVLPAWKTAGGHSRISRAAVERLIGERRAAISGDASTEVQVGPQEGSNGRLRVMVVEDEPELLRLFTMVITGWELPIDVTPAADGFEALLRMG
;
A
#
# COMPACT_ATOMS: atom_id res chain seq x y z
N MET A 1 20.65 -24.48 21.54
CA MET A 1 20.12 -23.16 21.96
C MET A 1 18.65 -23.10 21.59
N ARG A 2 17.73 -23.06 22.56
CA ARG A 2 16.28 -22.99 22.29
C ARG A 2 15.90 -21.52 22.11
N LYS A 3 15.54 -21.11 20.88
CA LYS A 3 14.88 -19.82 20.62
C LYS A 3 13.53 -19.84 21.36
N SER A 4 13.32 -18.91 22.29
CA SER A 4 12.03 -18.76 22.97
C SER A 4 11.02 -18.16 21.98
N ALA A 5 9.90 -18.86 21.77
CA ALA A 5 8.85 -18.52 20.80
C ALA A 5 8.29 -17.10 20.93
N THR A 6 8.48 -16.46 22.09
CA THR A 6 8.02 -15.08 22.38
C THR A 6 8.81 -13.99 21.65
N ASN A 7 10.06 -14.27 21.23
CA ASN A 7 10.95 -13.24 20.66
C ASN A 7 10.82 -13.12 19.13
N ASP A 8 10.33 -14.15 18.44
CA ASP A 8 10.08 -14.10 16.99
C ASP A 8 8.76 -13.36 16.67
N ASP A 9 7.93 -13.08 17.68
CA ASP A 9 6.59 -12.48 17.54
C ASP A 9 6.59 -10.95 17.67
N VAL A 10 7.77 -10.36 17.90
CA VAL A 10 7.95 -8.92 18.11
C VAL A 10 9.05 -8.37 17.21
N LEU A 11 8.81 -7.18 16.68
CA LEU A 11 9.68 -6.46 15.76
C LEU A 11 10.09 -5.13 16.39
N SER A 12 11.32 -4.70 16.11
CA SER A 12 11.72 -3.31 16.30
C SER A 12 11.07 -2.41 15.24
N THR A 13 11.03 -1.10 15.51
CA THR A 13 10.56 -0.11 14.53
C THR A 13 11.32 -0.18 13.21
N ARG A 14 12.61 -0.55 13.24
CA ARG A 14 13.44 -0.70 12.04
C ARG A 14 13.06 -1.95 11.25
N GLU A 15 12.93 -3.10 11.91
CA GLU A 15 12.54 -4.35 11.25
C GLU A 15 11.12 -4.25 10.66
N ALA A 16 10.21 -3.56 11.35
CA ALA A 16 8.88 -3.27 10.83
C ALA A 16 8.94 -2.39 9.57
N ALA A 17 9.81 -1.37 9.54
CA ALA A 17 10.00 -0.50 8.38
C ALA A 17 10.54 -1.29 7.16
N GLU A 18 11.52 -2.16 7.40
CA GLU A 18 12.09 -3.04 6.37
C GLU A 18 11.04 -4.02 5.81
N GLN A 19 10.17 -4.60 6.64
CA GLN A 19 9.08 -5.48 6.18
C GLN A 19 7.96 -4.73 5.45
N LEU A 20 7.63 -3.51 5.88
CA LEU A 20 6.57 -2.70 5.28
C LEU A 20 7.04 -1.97 4.01
N GLY A 21 8.33 -1.99 3.70
CA GLY A 21 8.91 -1.28 2.55
C GLY A 21 8.77 0.25 2.66
N VAL A 22 8.78 0.80 3.88
CA VAL A 22 8.62 2.25 4.13
C VAL A 22 9.79 2.81 4.93
N ALA A 23 9.94 4.13 4.91
CA ALA A 23 10.95 4.79 5.73
C ALA A 23 10.68 4.60 7.24
N LEU A 24 11.74 4.58 8.05
CA LEU A 24 11.64 4.48 9.51
C LEU A 24 10.72 5.55 10.11
N ARG A 25 10.78 6.79 9.57
CA ARG A 25 9.94 7.91 10.02
C ARG A 25 8.46 7.64 9.81
N THR A 26 8.08 6.95 8.74
CA THR A 26 6.70 6.56 8.46
C THR A 26 6.16 5.61 9.52
N VAL A 27 6.95 4.61 9.90
CA VAL A 27 6.58 3.68 10.98
C VAL A 27 6.47 4.41 12.32
N GLN A 28 7.39 5.32 12.63
CA GLN A 28 7.30 6.15 13.84
C GLN A 28 6.01 6.96 13.87
N LEU A 29 5.65 7.62 12.77
CA LEU A 29 4.40 8.37 12.66
C LEU A 29 3.17 7.47 12.84
N TRP A 30 3.17 6.26 12.27
CA TRP A 30 2.07 5.30 12.44
C TRP A 30 1.95 4.77 13.87
N VAL A 31 3.06 4.66 14.58
CA VAL A 31 3.05 4.34 16.01
C VAL A 31 2.51 5.52 16.81
N GLU A 32 2.98 6.74 16.54
CA GLU A 32 2.51 7.98 17.18
C GLU A 32 1.02 8.22 16.94
N SER A 33 0.50 7.89 15.75
CA SER A 33 -0.91 8.04 15.39
C SER A 33 -1.79 6.83 15.78
N GLY A 34 -1.20 5.75 16.29
CA GLY A 34 -1.90 4.54 16.71
C GLY A 34 -2.31 3.58 15.58
N VAL A 35 -1.97 3.87 14.31
CA VAL A 35 -2.18 2.97 13.17
C VAL A 35 -1.43 1.64 13.36
N LEU A 36 -0.20 1.72 13.92
CA LEU A 36 0.61 0.55 14.23
C LEU A 36 0.80 0.44 15.74
N PRO A 37 0.17 -0.54 16.42
CA PRO A 37 0.28 -0.68 17.86
C PRO A 37 1.71 -1.04 18.25
N ALA A 38 2.29 -0.24 19.14
CA ALA A 38 3.61 -0.49 19.71
C ALA A 38 3.63 -0.18 21.20
N TRP A 39 4.50 -0.86 21.93
CA TRP A 39 4.75 -0.60 23.34
C TRP A 39 6.24 -0.41 23.59
N LYS A 40 6.59 0.30 24.65
CA LYS A 40 7.97 0.40 25.11
C LYS A 40 8.28 -0.72 26.09
N THR A 41 9.46 -1.30 25.92
CA THR A 41 10.06 -2.20 26.91
C THR A 41 10.69 -1.40 28.05
N ALA A 42 11.00 -2.06 29.18
CA ALA A 42 11.68 -1.42 30.31
C ALA A 42 13.00 -0.72 29.93
N GLY A 43 13.66 -1.15 28.85
CA GLY A 43 14.87 -0.52 28.29
C GLY A 43 14.62 0.66 27.34
N GLY A 44 13.38 1.15 27.20
CA GLY A 44 13.04 2.32 26.40
C GLY A 44 12.88 2.08 24.90
N HIS A 45 13.22 0.89 24.39
CA HIS A 45 13.00 0.54 22.99
C HIS A 45 11.54 0.18 22.72
N SER A 46 11.02 0.66 21.60
CA SER A 46 9.70 0.29 21.08
C SER A 46 9.71 -1.13 20.50
N ARG A 47 8.61 -1.85 20.70
CA ARG A 47 8.32 -3.17 20.13
C ARG A 47 6.95 -3.13 19.46
N ILE A 48 6.87 -3.77 18.31
CA ILE A 48 5.68 -3.86 17.46
C ILE A 48 5.38 -5.35 17.30
N SER A 49 4.10 -5.73 17.38
CA SER A 49 3.71 -7.12 17.12
C SER A 49 3.88 -7.45 15.64
N ARG A 50 4.47 -8.62 15.33
CA ARG A 50 4.57 -9.13 13.96
C ARG A 50 3.18 -9.24 13.30
N ALA A 51 2.20 -9.79 14.02
CA ALA A 51 0.83 -9.92 13.53
C ALA A 51 0.20 -8.57 13.13
N ALA A 52 0.53 -7.48 13.83
CA ALA A 52 0.05 -6.15 13.47
C ALA A 52 0.66 -5.63 12.15
N VAL A 53 1.95 -5.92 11.92
CA VAL A 53 2.63 -5.60 10.66
C VAL A 53 2.07 -6.42 9.51
N GLU A 54 1.89 -7.73 9.71
CA GLU A 54 1.33 -8.63 8.70
C GLU A 54 -0.11 -8.27 8.33
N ARG A 55 -0.95 -7.91 9.31
CA ARG A 55 -2.31 -7.40 9.07
C ARG A 55 -2.28 -6.16 8.17
N LEU A 56 -1.40 -5.20 8.46
CA LEU A 56 -1.29 -3.96 7.67
C LEU A 56 -0.81 -4.24 6.24
N ILE A 57 0.09 -5.22 6.04
CA ILE A 57 0.50 -5.68 4.71
C ILE A 57 -0.69 -6.31 3.98
N GLY A 58 -1.48 -7.14 4.66
CA GLY A 58 -2.68 -7.77 4.12
C GLY A 58 -3.74 -6.75 3.69
N GLU A 59 -4.05 -5.78 4.54
CA GLU A 59 -4.99 -4.69 4.26
C GLU A 59 -4.57 -3.86 3.04
N ARG A 60 -3.27 -3.51 2.95
CA ARG A 60 -2.73 -2.81 1.78
C ARG A 60 -2.84 -3.63 0.51
N ARG A 61 -2.54 -4.93 0.58
CA ARG A 61 -2.65 -5.83 -0.56
C ARG A 61 -4.10 -5.95 -1.03
N ALA A 62 -5.05 -6.08 -0.11
CA ALA A 62 -6.48 -6.11 -0.43
C ALA A 62 -6.94 -4.80 -1.09
N ALA A 63 -6.50 -3.64 -0.58
CA ALA A 63 -6.80 -2.34 -1.18
C ALA A 63 -6.24 -2.18 -2.61
N ILE A 64 -5.04 -2.72 -2.88
CA ILE A 64 -4.41 -2.65 -4.21
C ILE A 64 -5.04 -3.66 -5.18
N SER A 65 -5.39 -4.86 -4.71
CA SER A 65 -5.96 -5.91 -5.54
C SER A 65 -7.44 -5.69 -5.87
N GLY A 66 -8.10 -4.67 -5.30
CA GLY A 66 -9.52 -4.39 -5.52
C GLY A 66 -10.45 -5.50 -4.98
N ASP A 67 -9.89 -6.48 -4.28
CA ASP A 67 -10.60 -7.62 -3.72
C ASP A 67 -11.17 -7.23 -2.35
N ALA A 68 -11.97 -6.15 -2.38
CA ALA A 68 -12.99 -5.96 -1.39
C ALA A 68 -13.98 -7.11 -1.59
N SER A 69 -13.77 -8.19 -0.83
CA SER A 69 -14.84 -9.07 -0.37
C SER A 69 -15.77 -8.28 0.58
N THR A 70 -16.26 -7.15 0.09
CA THR A 70 -17.54 -6.60 0.50
C THR A 70 -18.53 -7.33 -0.38
N GLU A 71 -19.34 -8.18 0.24
CA GLU A 71 -20.52 -8.78 -0.35
C GLU A 71 -21.46 -7.68 -0.85
N VAL A 72 -21.19 -7.13 -2.03
CA VAL A 72 -22.13 -6.29 -2.76
C VAL A 72 -22.86 -7.21 -3.72
N GLN A 73 -24.12 -7.42 -3.37
CA GLN A 73 -25.15 -8.16 -4.07
C GLN A 73 -24.99 -8.10 -5.60
N VAL A 74 -24.83 -9.28 -6.20
CA VAL A 74 -24.90 -9.50 -7.64
C VAL A 74 -26.35 -9.28 -8.11
N GLY A 75 -26.72 -8.02 -8.28
CA GLY A 75 -27.79 -7.62 -9.19
C GLY A 75 -27.17 -7.24 -10.54
N PRO A 76 -27.83 -7.49 -11.68
CA PRO A 76 -27.30 -7.12 -12.98
C PRO A 76 -27.25 -5.59 -13.08
N GLN A 77 -26.08 -5.00 -12.85
CA GLN A 77 -25.84 -3.58 -13.13
C GLN A 77 -25.51 -3.43 -14.61
N GLU A 78 -26.55 -3.30 -15.41
CA GLU A 78 -26.46 -2.72 -16.75
C GLU A 78 -25.95 -1.27 -16.60
N GLY A 79 -24.71 -0.97 -17.03
CA GLY A 79 -24.29 0.40 -17.31
C GLY A 79 -22.89 0.89 -16.89
N SER A 80 -22.02 0.10 -16.24
CA SER A 80 -20.61 0.51 -16.17
C SER A 80 -19.94 0.13 -17.49
N ASN A 81 -19.65 1.11 -18.33
CA ASN A 81 -18.78 0.90 -19.48
C ASN A 81 -17.43 0.46 -18.90
N GLY A 82 -17.16 -0.86 -18.92
CA GLY A 82 -16.17 -1.58 -18.11
C GLY A 82 -14.72 -1.26 -18.42
N ARG A 83 -14.39 0.03 -18.48
CA ARG A 83 -13.06 0.53 -18.78
C ARG A 83 -12.22 0.56 -17.51
N LEU A 84 -11.04 -0.05 -17.57
CA LEU A 84 -10.09 -0.04 -16.47
C LEU A 84 -9.44 1.34 -16.37
N ARG A 85 -9.50 1.98 -15.21
CA ARG A 85 -8.76 3.23 -14.97
C ARG A 85 -7.32 2.89 -14.61
N VAL A 86 -6.37 3.45 -15.36
CA VAL A 86 -4.93 3.22 -15.21
C VAL A 86 -4.24 4.56 -15.00
N MET A 87 -3.42 4.67 -13.96
CA MET A 87 -2.59 5.85 -13.73
C MET A 87 -1.11 5.51 -13.92
N VAL A 88 -0.43 6.32 -14.73
CA VAL A 88 1.01 6.20 -14.98
C VAL A 88 1.71 7.25 -14.14
N VAL A 89 2.61 6.81 -13.27
CA VAL A 89 3.38 7.67 -12.37
C VAL A 89 4.84 7.57 -12.75
N GLU A 90 5.42 8.67 -13.21
CA GLU A 90 6.79 8.72 -13.73
C GLU A 90 7.33 10.14 -13.58
N ASP A 91 8.57 10.28 -13.08
CA ASP A 91 9.18 11.57 -12.75
C ASP A 91 9.97 12.20 -13.92
N GLU A 92 10.35 11.39 -14.91
CA GLU A 92 10.90 11.89 -16.18
C GLU A 92 9.78 12.19 -17.20
N PRO A 93 9.62 13.46 -17.65
CA PRO A 93 8.46 13.86 -18.46
C PRO A 93 8.44 13.20 -19.86
N GLU A 94 9.61 12.90 -20.42
CA GLU A 94 9.74 12.20 -21.70
C GLU A 94 9.21 10.75 -21.59
N LEU A 95 9.55 10.04 -20.51
CA LEU A 95 9.08 8.69 -20.25
C LEU A 95 7.60 8.65 -19.91
N LEU A 96 7.12 9.57 -19.07
CA LEU A 96 5.70 9.69 -18.73
C LEU A 96 4.84 9.83 -20.00
N ARG A 97 5.29 10.66 -20.94
CA ARG A 97 4.63 10.86 -22.23
C ARG A 97 4.69 9.60 -23.10
N LEU A 98 5.85 8.95 -23.19
CA LEU A 98 6.04 7.72 -23.95
C LEU A 98 5.11 6.61 -23.44
N PHE A 99 5.11 6.35 -22.13
CA PHE A 99 4.28 5.31 -21.51
C PHE A 99 2.80 5.59 -21.68
N THR A 100 2.36 6.84 -21.47
CA THR A 100 0.95 7.22 -21.68
C THR A 100 0.52 6.93 -23.11
N MET A 101 1.35 7.29 -24.10
CA MET A 101 1.06 7.05 -25.51
C MET A 101 1.01 5.55 -25.86
N VAL A 102 1.98 4.77 -25.39
CA VAL A 102 2.03 3.32 -25.64
C VAL A 102 0.83 2.61 -25.03
N ILE A 103 0.51 2.90 -23.77
CA ILE A 103 -0.58 2.25 -23.04
C ILE A 103 -1.93 2.64 -23.64
N THR A 104 -2.14 3.91 -23.99
CA THR A 104 -3.38 4.35 -24.65
C THR A 104 -3.56 3.71 -26.03
N GLY A 105 -2.45 3.34 -26.69
CA GLY A 105 -2.46 2.62 -27.96
C GLY A 105 -2.78 1.13 -27.83
N TRP A 106 -2.82 0.57 -26.61
CA TRP A 106 -3.36 -0.77 -26.41
C TRP A 106 -4.85 -0.70 -26.71
N GLU A 107 -5.35 -1.50 -27.66
CA GLU A 107 -6.77 -1.57 -28.05
C GLU A 107 -7.64 -2.21 -26.94
N LEU A 108 -7.37 -1.84 -25.69
CA LEU A 108 -8.04 -2.26 -24.49
C LEU A 108 -9.00 -1.15 -24.03
N PRO A 109 -10.10 -1.51 -23.38
CA PRO A 109 -10.99 -0.53 -22.77
C PRO A 109 -10.33 0.03 -21.51
N ILE A 110 -9.38 0.97 -21.64
CA ILE A 110 -8.68 1.58 -20.50
C ILE A 110 -8.67 3.11 -20.59
N ASP A 111 -8.77 3.75 -19.44
CA ASP A 111 -8.66 5.21 -19.31
C ASP A 111 -7.35 5.54 -18.60
N VAL A 112 -6.42 6.16 -19.33
CA VAL A 112 -5.06 6.42 -18.85
C VAL A 112 -4.92 7.85 -18.38
N THR A 113 -4.42 8.05 -17.16
CA THR A 113 -4.12 9.39 -16.60
C THR A 113 -2.66 9.49 -16.14
N PRO A 114 -1.91 10.54 -16.52
CA PRO A 114 -0.54 10.73 -16.07
C PRO A 114 -0.45 11.43 -14.71
N ALA A 115 0.58 11.12 -13.92
CA ALA A 115 1.00 11.85 -12.72
C ALA A 115 2.53 12.00 -12.71
N ALA A 116 3.04 13.18 -12.36
CA ALA A 116 4.46 13.51 -12.40
C ALA A 116 5.23 12.99 -11.18
N ASP A 117 4.53 12.66 -10.10
CA ASP A 117 5.13 12.05 -8.91
C ASP A 117 4.10 11.24 -8.11
N GLY A 118 4.61 10.48 -7.13
CA GLY A 118 3.78 9.66 -6.26
C GLY A 118 2.83 10.46 -5.37
N PHE A 119 3.13 11.73 -5.05
CA PHE A 119 2.27 12.57 -4.25
C PHE A 119 1.04 13.01 -5.04
N GLU A 120 1.23 13.49 -6.27
CA GLU A 120 0.17 13.83 -7.21
C GLU A 120 -0.70 12.60 -7.51
N ALA A 121 -0.08 11.44 -7.72
CA ALA A 121 -0.79 10.20 -7.97
C ALA A 121 -1.72 9.82 -6.81
N LEU A 122 -1.22 9.90 -5.58
CA LEU A 122 -2.00 9.61 -4.38
C LEU A 122 -3.12 10.64 -4.16
N LEU A 123 -2.88 11.92 -4.44
CA LEU A 123 -3.89 12.97 -4.34
C LEU A 123 -5.08 12.72 -5.28
N ARG A 124 -4.82 12.19 -6.48
CA ARG A 124 -5.85 11.89 -7.48
C ARG A 124 -6.58 10.56 -7.26
N MET A 125 -5.97 9.63 -6.52
CA MET A 125 -6.62 8.37 -6.11
C MET A 125 -7.51 8.52 -4.87
N GLY A 126 -7.43 9.66 -4.17
CA GLY A 126 -8.22 9.98 -2.98
C GLY A 126 -9.71 10.14 -3.24
#